data_AF-A0A7W0CV24-F1
#
_entry.id   AF-A0A7W0CV24-F1
#
_cell.length_a   1.000
_cell.length_b   1.000
_cell.length_c   1.000
_cell.angle_alpha   90.00
_cell.angle_beta   90.00
_cell.angle_gamma   90.00
#
_symmetry.space_group_name_H-M   'P 1'
#
loop_
_entity.id
_entity.type
_entity.pdbx_description
1 polymer ?
#
loop_
_entity_poly.entity_id
_entity_poly.type
_entity_poly.pdbx_seq_one_letter_code
_entity_poly.pdbx_strand_id
1 'polypeptide(L)' 'MAKIRKQEQGHRYAEQMLCSFGAAPRRPGQDPRCWLEEALAAAQVRAVRHLGNHRFAWTIGPRRLRSRITIAVTGLAAR' A
#
# COMPACT_ATOMS: atom_id res chain seq x y z
N MET A 1 -0.78 6.85 4.07
CA MET A 1 0.54 7.50 4.14
C MET A 1 1.26 7.37 5.49
N ALA A 2 0.83 6.48 6.40
CA ALA A 2 1.50 6.29 7.69
C ALA A 2 2.93 5.75 7.55
N LYS A 3 3.19 4.87 6.57
CA LYS A 3 4.51 4.30 6.30
C LYS A 3 5.59 5.35 6.11
N ILE A 4 5.33 6.41 5.34
CA ILE A 4 6.27 7.53 5.15
C ILE A 4 6.40 8.35 6.44
N ARG A 5 5.27 8.75 7.06
CA ARG A 5 5.28 9.59 8.27
C ARG A 5 6.00 8.95 9.45
N LYS A 6 5.97 7.62 9.55
CA LYS A 6 6.60 6.82 10.61
C LYS A 6 7.89 6.13 10.16
N GLN A 7 8.30 6.31 8.90
CA GLN A 7 9.46 5.63 8.29
C GLN A 7 9.44 4.11 8.48
N GLU A 8 8.26 3.50 8.33
CA GLU A 8 8.07 2.04 8.45
C GLU A 8 8.65 1.30 7.23
N GLN A 9 8.84 -0.01 7.36
CA GLN A 9 9.31 -0.85 6.27
C GLN A 9 8.44 -0.67 5.00
N GLY A 10 9.13 -0.46 3.87
CA GLY A 10 8.50 -0.18 2.58
C GLY A 10 8.18 1.30 2.33
N HIS A 11 8.55 2.23 3.23
CA HIS A 11 8.39 3.67 2.97
C HIS A 11 9.14 4.12 1.71
N ARG A 12 10.37 3.61 1.48
CA ARG A 12 11.21 3.98 0.33
C ARG A 12 10.53 3.78 -1.02
N TYR A 13 9.77 2.70 -1.18
CA TYR A 13 9.02 2.45 -2.41
C TYR A 13 7.96 3.52 -2.66
N ALA A 14 7.22 3.90 -1.60
CA ALA A 14 6.23 4.97 -1.71
C ALA A 14 6.89 6.34 -1.97
N GLU A 15 8.08 6.60 -1.40
CA GLU A 15 8.84 7.82 -1.68
C GLU A 15 9.29 7.89 -3.14
N GLN A 16 9.84 6.78 -3.67
CA GLN A 16 10.24 6.67 -5.08
C GLN A 16 9.06 6.86 -6.04
N MET A 17 7.90 6.30 -5.70
CA MET A 17 6.69 6.47 -6.50
C MET A 17 6.26 7.95 -6.55
N LEU A 18 6.25 8.65 -5.40
CA LEU A 18 5.98 10.10 -5.39
C LEU A 18 7.00 10.87 -6.23
N CYS A 19 8.28 10.51 -6.16
CA CYS A 19 9.32 11.13 -6.99
C CYS A 19 9.09 10.89 -8.49
N SER A 20 8.67 9.69 -8.89
CA SER A 20 8.32 9.39 -10.29
C SER A 20 7.12 10.20 -10.81
N PHE A 21 6.29 10.73 -9.91
CA PHE A 21 5.17 11.62 -10.25
C PHE A 21 5.49 13.11 -10.11
N GLY A 22 6.76 13.48 -9.88
CA GLY A 22 7.21 14.88 -9.86
C GLY A 22 7.52 15.45 -8.48
N ALA A 23 7.43 14.65 -7.41
CA ALA A 23 7.91 15.09 -6.10
C ALA A 23 9.45 15.20 -6.07
N ALA A 24 9.97 16.17 -5.33
CA ALA A 24 11.40 16.25 -5.05
C ALA A 24 11.83 15.13 -4.08
N PRO A 25 13.04 14.55 -4.24
CA PRO A 25 13.60 13.61 -3.27
C PRO A 25 13.72 14.24 -1.87
N ARG A 26 13.43 13.45 -0.83
CA ARG A 26 13.56 13.92 0.56
C ARG A 26 15.02 14.17 0.91
N ARG A 27 15.31 15.30 1.54
CA ARG A 27 16.67 15.63 1.98
C ARG A 27 17.04 14.86 3.25
N PRO A 28 18.33 14.53 3.47
CA PRO A 28 18.79 13.97 4.74
C PRO A 28 18.38 14.86 5.92
N GLY A 29 17.81 14.27 6.97
CA GLY A 29 17.37 15.00 8.16
C GLY A 29 16.05 15.78 8.03
N GLN A 30 15.46 15.87 6.83
CA GLN A 30 14.16 16.53 6.63
C GLN A 30 13.03 15.71 7.30
N ASP A 31 12.14 16.40 8.03
CA ASP A 31 10.96 15.77 8.63
C ASP A 31 10.10 15.11 7.54
N PRO A 32 9.84 13.79 7.65
CA PRO A 32 8.99 13.06 6.71
C PRO A 32 7.57 13.63 6.57
N ARG A 33 7.03 14.31 7.60
CA ARG A 33 5.68 14.89 7.53
C ARG A 33 5.65 16.10 6.61
N CYS A 34 6.54 17.07 6.83
CA CYS A 34 6.66 18.26 5.99
C CYS A 34 6.97 17.87 4.53
N TRP A 35 7.94 16.98 4.34
CA TRP A 35 8.28 16.50 2.99
C TRP A 35 7.08 15.83 2.29
N LEU A 36 6.30 15.01 3.00
CA LEU A 36 5.15 14.32 2.41
C LEU A 36 4.06 15.30 1.94
N GLU A 37 3.83 16.39 2.66
CA GLU A 37 2.85 17.40 2.26
C GLU A 37 3.24 18.08 0.94
N GLU A 38 4.50 18.49 0.83
CA GLU A 38 5.08 19.05 -0.41
C GLU A 38 5.05 18.02 -1.55
N ALA A 39 5.45 16.78 -1.27
CA ALA A 39 5.50 15.71 -2.24
C ALA A 39 4.13 15.34 -2.81
N LEU A 40 3.08 15.28 -1.97
CA LEU A 40 1.72 15.01 -2.43
C LEU A 40 1.17 16.12 -3.33
N ALA A 41 1.48 17.38 -3.01
CA ALA A 41 1.10 18.52 -3.83
C ALA A 41 1.82 18.49 -5.18
N ALA A 42 3.15 18.29 -5.18
CA ALA A 42 3.96 18.22 -6.40
C ALA A 42 3.56 17.04 -7.30
N ALA A 43 3.25 15.87 -6.71
CA ALA A 43 2.79 14.69 -7.43
C ALA A 43 1.30 14.74 -7.82
N GLN A 44 0.62 15.88 -7.61
CA GLN A 44 -0.79 16.11 -7.95
C GLN A 44 -1.74 15.00 -7.45
N VAL A 45 -1.46 14.48 -6.25
CA VAL A 45 -2.20 13.33 -5.70
C VAL A 45 -3.56 13.79 -5.19
N ARG A 46 -4.62 13.03 -5.54
CA ARG A 46 -5.96 13.22 -4.96
C ARG A 46 -6.26 12.18 -3.88
N ALA A 47 -6.88 12.61 -2.80
CA ALA A 47 -7.40 11.69 -1.80
C ALA A 47 -8.62 10.93 -2.34
N VAL A 48 -8.59 9.60 -2.32
CA VAL A 48 -9.72 8.75 -2.67
C VAL A 48 -10.17 7.99 -1.43
N ARG A 49 -11.45 8.12 -1.08
CA ARG A 49 -12.04 7.36 0.03
C ARG A 49 -12.23 5.90 -0.38
N HIS A 50 -11.44 5.01 0.23
CA HIS A 50 -11.64 3.57 0.08
C HIS A 50 -12.77 3.09 1.00
N LEU A 51 -13.65 2.21 0.51
CA LEU A 51 -14.77 1.62 1.28
C LEU A 51 -14.34 0.54 2.29
N GLY A 52 -13.04 0.45 2.59
CA GLY A 52 -12.45 -0.64 3.40
C GLY A 52 -12.09 -1.88 2.58
N ASN A 53 -11.31 -2.78 3.19
CA ASN A 53 -10.63 -3.90 2.51
C ASN A 53 -11.57 -4.90 1.84
N HIS A 54 -12.83 -4.96 2.27
CA HIS A 54 -13.81 -5.93 1.80
C HIS A 54 -14.74 -5.41 0.70
N ARG A 55 -14.48 -4.21 0.16
CA ARG A 55 -15.30 -3.63 -0.93
C ARG A 55 -15.49 -4.58 -2.12
N PHE A 56 -14.48 -5.39 -2.42
CA PHE A 56 -14.45 -6.35 -3.52
C PHE A 56 -14.38 -7.80 -3.03
N ALA A 57 -14.79 -8.07 -1.80
CA ALA A 57 -14.87 -9.44 -1.30
C ALA A 57 -16.22 -10.05 -1.68
N TRP A 58 -16.19 -11.07 -2.55
CA TRP A 58 -17.38 -11.90 -2.81
C TRP A 58 -17.37 -13.14 -1.94
N THR A 59 -18.56 -13.57 -1.51
CA THR A 59 -18.70 -14.81 -0.76
C THR A 59 -18.67 -16.02 -1.71
N ILE A 60 -17.72 -16.94 -1.50
CA ILE A 60 -17.69 -18.23 -2.19
C ILE A 60 -18.57 -19.20 -1.39
N GLY A 61 -19.88 -19.16 -1.63
CA GLY A 61 -20.86 -20.04 -1.01
C GLY A 61 -21.16 -19.75 0.49
N PRO A 62 -22.10 -20.51 1.09
CA PRO A 62 -22.50 -20.34 2.48
C PRO A 62 -21.36 -20.67 3.46
N ARG A 63 -21.38 -20.03 4.64
CA ARG A 63 -20.33 -20.14 5.69
C ARG A 63 -19.95 -21.59 6.03
N ARG A 64 -20.91 -22.52 6.01
CA ARG A 64 -20.71 -23.97 6.24
C ARG A 64 -19.81 -24.68 5.23
N LEU A 65 -19.62 -24.12 4.03
CA LEU A 65 -18.73 -24.68 3.01
C LEU A 65 -17.29 -24.23 3.19
N ARG A 66 -17.01 -23.17 3.96
CA ARG A 66 -15.63 -22.64 4.12
C ARG A 66 -14.66 -23.66 4.70
N SER A 67 -15.10 -24.50 5.65
CA SER A 67 -14.28 -25.56 6.23
C SER A 67 -14.04 -26.74 5.28
N ARG A 68 -14.80 -26.85 4.19
CA ARG A 68 -14.69 -27.92 3.18
C ARG A 68 -13.89 -27.48 1.95
N ILE A 69 -13.55 -26.20 1.85
CA ILE A 69 -12.71 -25.65 0.78
C ILE A 69 -11.26 -25.74 1.24
N THR A 70 -10.52 -26.71 0.69
CA THR A 70 -9.07 -26.77 0.85
C THR A 70 -8.45 -25.62 0.06
N ILE A 71 -7.96 -24.60 0.76
CA ILE A 71 -7.14 -23.53 0.16
C ILE A 71 -5.69 -24.02 0.17
N ALA A 72 -5.35 -24.93 -0.74
CA ALA A 72 -3.96 -25.30 -0.99
C ALA A 72 -3.42 -24.41 -2.12
N VAL A 73 -2.39 -23.62 -1.82
CA VAL A 73 -1.51 -23.10 -2.87
C VAL A 73 -0.53 -24.23 -3.16
N THR A 74 -0.71 -24.92 -4.29
CA THR A 74 0.26 -25.91 -4.75
C THR A 74 1.53 -25.18 -5.16
N GLY A 75 2.44 -24.97 -4.22
CA GLY A 75 3.83 -24.63 -4.51
C GLY A 75 4.47 -25.84 -5.18
N LEU A 76 4.45 -25.87 -6.52
CA LEU A 76 5.11 -26.93 -7.27
C LEU A 76 6.64 -26.88 -7.03
N ALA A 77 7.12 -28.01 -6.52
CA ALA A 77 8.43 -28.61 -6.72
C ALA A 77 9.68 -27.82 -6.26
N ALA A 78 10.07 -28.04 -5.00
CA ALA A 78 11.49 -28.11 -4.69
C ALA A 78 12.05 -29.45 -5.24
N ARG A 79 13.05 -29.28 -6.11
CA ARG A 79 13.98 -30.22 -6.75
C ARG A 79 14.09 -31.62 -6.16
#